data_AF-A0A5C9EZJ1-F1
#
_entry.id   AF-A0A5C9EZJ1-F1
#
_cell.length_a   1.000
_cell.length_b   1.000
_cell.length_c   1.000
_cell.angle_alpha   90.00
_cell.angle_beta   90.00
_cell.angle_gamma   90.00
#
_symmetry.space_group_name_H-M   'P 1'
#
loop_
_entity.id
_entity.type
_entity.pdbx_description
1 polymer ?
#
loop_
_entity_poly.entity_id
_entity_poly.type
_entity_poly.pdbx_seq_one_letter_code
_entity_poly.pdbx_strand_id
1 'polypeptide(L)'
;MDDKMKEFIVNDYISLKLQKNNTFIYIGDEKFHKCKYLLLNIPVDKITSFDEIQSIDEAAELLDKSMEGHRNKTIQISPEEEFWGHCSNLQVWAEHDYNTQILHSSLAFSILKKLVDRGDPKAKRVFKDEIAKRFNSGYTPVMLYLIKNGYLDHLTDQEFEVLIDKYEEVPEKITLILRSNRRLCLLTLEHLSKGDWVSYIKKVAESVDLEQRASFLYNVGWYLANVTLETDKFKTQNYVKKAKDSKISLAIEVMELALDLPKPPLKLFEILTYLYGSQNRWDKSINVYEQGIKQIGKLPMLITGVIMAAFYTGRQDIIDKYIDISLKEKEVLNHPFSLSNVLYALNRKETKEHSEIALKLLKNYWNSLDFSERKLIQPKGGFSQIQFEPLIPSLLINMTDSYMVADVMDETCEKIVQYALEHLEEMHPIIFENLAWYYLKKGDYINCLHYLKEAKKRGHPLFDAIKTSPHFRELGEKNEFLKLFE
;
A
#
# COMPACT_ATOMS: atom_id res chain seq x y z
N MET A 1 34.05 22.94 -41.58
CA MET A 1 33.06 24.03 -41.61
C MET A 1 32.80 24.39 -40.16
N ASP A 2 33.17 25.62 -39.76
CA ASP A 2 32.90 26.12 -38.41
C ASP A 2 31.39 26.18 -38.18
N ASP A 3 30.87 25.25 -37.39
CA ASP A 3 29.49 25.22 -36.91
C ASP A 3 29.33 26.38 -35.91
N LYS A 4 29.09 27.60 -36.42
CA LYS A 4 28.77 28.76 -35.58
C LYS A 4 27.54 28.42 -34.77
N MET A 5 27.73 28.24 -33.45
CA MET A 5 26.65 28.08 -32.49
C MET A 5 25.63 29.22 -32.68
N LYS A 6 24.40 28.87 -33.08
CA LYS A 6 23.30 29.84 -33.13
C LYS A 6 22.63 29.86 -31.78
N GLU A 7 22.58 31.04 -31.18
CA GLU A 7 21.88 31.31 -29.93
C GLU A 7 20.78 32.33 -30.18
N PHE A 8 19.63 32.10 -29.57
CA PHE A 8 18.49 33.01 -29.58
C PHE A 8 18.05 33.25 -28.14
N ILE A 9 17.97 34.51 -27.74
CA ILE A 9 17.56 34.90 -26.40
C ILE A 9 16.08 35.29 -26.47
N VAL A 10 15.23 34.56 -25.75
CA VAL A 10 13.80 34.83 -25.68
C VAL A 10 13.52 35.93 -24.65
N ASN A 11 14.18 35.86 -23.49
CA ASN A 11 14.17 36.87 -22.44
C ASN A 11 15.38 36.64 -21.50
N ASP A 12 15.46 37.39 -20.41
CA ASP A 12 16.56 37.31 -19.42
C ASP A 12 16.74 35.92 -18.80
N TYR A 13 15.72 35.06 -18.84
CA TYR A 13 15.72 33.74 -18.23
C TYR A 13 15.74 32.60 -19.24
N ILE A 14 15.41 32.82 -20.51
CA ILE A 14 15.22 31.75 -21.50
C ILE A 14 16.08 32.03 -22.74
N SER A 15 16.90 31.05 -23.11
CA SER A 15 17.58 31.05 -24.41
C SER A 15 17.49 29.68 -25.09
N LEU A 16 17.62 29.68 -26.41
CA LEU A 16 17.71 28.47 -27.22
C LEU A 16 19.07 28.45 -27.91
N LYS A 17 19.70 27.27 -27.98
CA LYS A 17 20.94 27.08 -28.74
C LYS A 17 20.83 25.90 -29.69
N LEU A 18 21.19 26.11 -30.96
CA LEU A 18 21.36 25.06 -31.96
C LEU A 18 22.76 24.48 -31.81
N GLN A 19 22.86 23.21 -31.43
CA GLN A 19 24.13 22.51 -31.22
C GLN A 19 24.06 21.11 -31.84
N LYS A 20 24.97 20.81 -32.78
CA LYS A 20 25.03 19.50 -33.46
C LYS A 20 23.66 19.12 -34.06
N ASN A 21 23.04 20.02 -34.81
CA ASN A 21 21.71 19.86 -35.43
C ASN A 21 20.56 19.58 -34.44
N ASN A 22 20.70 19.97 -33.17
CA ASN A 22 19.64 19.84 -32.18
C ASN A 22 19.40 21.16 -31.45
N THR A 23 18.14 21.52 -31.28
CA THR A 23 17.72 22.70 -30.52
C THR A 23 17.56 22.35 -29.04
N PHE A 24 18.26 23.10 -28.18
CA PHE A 24 18.17 22.96 -26.73
C PHE A 24 17.66 24.25 -26.09
N ILE A 25 16.73 24.11 -25.15
CA ILE A 25 16.24 25.21 -24.31
C ILE A 25 17.13 25.29 -23.08
N TYR A 26 17.53 26.50 -22.73
CA TYR A 26 18.28 26.86 -21.53
C TYR A 26 17.42 27.78 -20.66
N ILE A 27 17.46 27.55 -19.34
CA ILE A 27 16.80 28.41 -18.35
C ILE A 27 17.88 28.97 -17.42
N GLY A 28 18.23 30.24 -17.64
CA GLY A 28 19.50 30.83 -17.24
C GLY A 28 20.65 30.09 -17.94
N ASP A 29 21.68 29.70 -17.18
CA ASP A 29 22.82 28.96 -17.71
C ASP A 29 22.64 27.43 -17.74
N GLU A 30 21.47 26.93 -17.28
CA GLU A 30 21.22 25.49 -17.22
C GLU A 30 20.48 24.99 -18.47
N LYS A 31 21.07 23.97 -19.11
CA LYS A 31 20.41 23.21 -20.15
C LYS A 31 19.19 22.48 -19.58
N PHE A 32 18.01 22.80 -20.10
CA PHE A 32 16.74 22.32 -19.57
C PHE A 32 16.13 21.18 -20.39
N HIS A 33 15.95 21.39 -21.70
CA HIS A 33 15.20 20.43 -22.53
C HIS A 33 15.72 20.35 -23.97
N LYS A 34 15.50 19.21 -24.61
CA LYS A 34 15.65 19.04 -26.07
C LYS A 34 14.25 19.13 -26.69
N CYS A 35 13.99 20.12 -27.54
CA CYS A 35 12.71 20.20 -28.24
C CYS A 35 12.54 18.97 -29.13
N LYS A 36 11.38 18.30 -29.06
CA LYS A 36 11.10 17.09 -29.83
C LYS A 36 10.14 17.31 -31.01
N TYR A 37 9.32 18.36 -30.97
CA TYR A 37 8.25 18.56 -31.95
C TYR A 37 8.01 20.05 -32.17
N LEU A 38 8.04 20.48 -33.43
CA LEU A 38 7.84 21.88 -33.80
C LEU A 38 6.43 22.18 -34.35
N LEU A 39 5.85 21.26 -35.11
CA LEU A 39 4.71 21.56 -35.97
C LEU A 39 3.53 20.62 -35.78
N LEU A 40 2.34 21.21 -35.75
CA LEU A 40 1.09 20.53 -36.06
C LEU A 40 0.83 20.70 -37.56
N ASN A 41 0.93 19.62 -38.33
CA ASN A 41 0.55 19.61 -39.75
C ASN A 41 -0.97 19.42 -39.85
N ILE A 42 -1.70 20.53 -39.95
CA ILE A 42 -3.16 20.52 -40.07
C ILE A 42 -3.54 20.40 -41.55
N PRO A 43 -4.19 19.31 -41.98
CA PRO A 43 -4.71 19.19 -43.34
C PRO A 43 -5.70 20.32 -43.64
N VAL A 44 -5.63 20.91 -44.84
CA VAL A 44 -6.48 22.05 -45.24
C VAL A 44 -7.96 21.71 -45.14
N ASP A 45 -8.32 20.46 -45.43
CA ASP A 45 -9.67 19.90 -45.33
C ASP A 45 -10.17 19.72 -43.88
N LYS A 46 -9.30 19.85 -42.88
CA LYS A 46 -9.64 19.77 -41.46
C LYS A 46 -9.61 21.13 -40.73
N ILE A 47 -9.24 22.24 -41.39
CA ILE A 47 -9.07 23.55 -40.73
C ILE A 47 -10.32 23.97 -39.93
N THR A 48 -11.51 23.75 -40.47
CA THR A 48 -12.78 24.10 -39.81
C THR A 48 -13.03 23.33 -38.50
N SER A 49 -12.40 22.16 -38.33
CA SER A 49 -12.46 21.40 -37.07
C SER A 49 -11.60 21.99 -35.95
N PHE A 50 -10.79 23.01 -36.24
CA PHE A 50 -9.95 23.73 -35.27
C PHE A 50 -10.52 25.10 -34.87
N ASP A 51 -11.69 25.51 -35.36
CA ASP A 51 -12.28 26.81 -35.00
C ASP A 51 -12.74 26.85 -33.52
N GLU A 52 -12.91 25.68 -32.88
CA GLU A 52 -13.39 25.53 -31.50
C GLU A 52 -12.29 25.14 -30.49
N ILE A 53 -11.04 24.89 -30.93
CA ILE A 53 -9.96 24.46 -30.02
C ILE A 53 -9.46 25.63 -29.17
N GLN A 54 -9.29 25.38 -27.87
CA GLN A 54 -8.83 26.37 -26.92
C GLN A 54 -7.35 26.22 -26.55
N SER A 55 -6.69 25.17 -27.05
CA SER A 55 -5.26 24.95 -26.80
C SER A 55 -4.57 24.00 -27.79
N ILE A 56 -3.24 24.07 -27.82
CA ILE A 56 -2.39 23.15 -28.59
C ILE A 56 -2.58 21.68 -28.16
N ASP A 57 -2.88 21.41 -26.88
CA ASP A 57 -3.14 20.05 -26.40
C ASP A 57 -4.40 19.43 -27.03
N GLU A 58 -5.46 20.22 -27.25
CA GLU A 58 -6.69 19.77 -27.94
C GLU A 58 -6.42 19.56 -29.43
N ALA A 59 -5.67 20.49 -30.04
CA ALA A 59 -5.27 20.41 -31.43
C ALA A 59 -4.46 19.12 -31.72
N ALA A 60 -3.54 18.77 -30.81
CA ALA A 60 -2.69 17.59 -30.95
C ALA A 60 -3.48 16.27 -30.84
N GLU A 61 -4.51 16.21 -29.99
CA GLU A 61 -5.35 15.00 -29.84
C GLU A 61 -6.20 14.73 -31.09
N LEU A 62 -6.77 15.77 -31.71
CA LEU A 62 -7.58 15.66 -32.94
C LEU A 62 -6.78 15.18 -34.16
N LEU A 63 -5.46 15.39 -34.17
CA LEU A 63 -4.60 15.05 -35.31
C LEU A 63 -4.15 13.57 -35.33
N ASP A 64 -4.48 12.78 -34.31
CA ASP A 64 -4.08 11.38 -34.09
C ASP A 64 -2.54 11.18 -34.03
N LYS A 65 -2.08 10.26 -33.19
CA LYS A 65 -0.65 10.03 -32.86
C LYS A 65 0.21 9.60 -34.06
N SER A 66 -0.39 9.38 -35.23
CA SER A 66 0.31 9.13 -36.50
C SER A 66 1.27 10.24 -36.92
N MET A 67 1.15 11.42 -36.30
CA MET A 67 2.01 12.59 -36.50
C MET A 67 3.19 12.68 -35.51
N GLU A 68 3.15 11.96 -34.38
CA GLU A 68 4.24 11.93 -33.40
C GLU A 68 5.42 11.02 -33.81
N GLY A 69 5.33 10.38 -34.98
CA GLY A 69 6.38 9.51 -35.50
C GLY A 69 6.42 9.42 -37.03
N HIS A 70 7.26 10.22 -37.68
CA HIS A 70 8.06 9.92 -38.89
C HIS A 70 7.41 9.22 -40.12
N ARG A 71 6.09 9.00 -40.20
CA ARG A 71 5.54 8.05 -41.19
C ARG A 71 4.51 8.56 -42.18
N ASN A 72 4.10 9.82 -42.18
CA ASN A 72 3.28 10.35 -43.28
C ASN A 72 3.79 11.70 -43.81
N LYS A 73 4.43 11.63 -44.99
CA LYS A 73 4.75 12.73 -45.94
C LYS A 73 5.60 13.91 -45.42
N THR A 74 6.92 13.71 -45.48
CA THR A 74 7.91 14.60 -46.16
C THR A 74 7.69 16.12 -46.09
N ILE A 75 7.89 16.73 -44.94
CA ILE A 75 8.49 18.08 -44.88
C ILE A 75 9.85 17.90 -44.21
N GLN A 76 10.92 17.84 -45.02
CA GLN A 76 12.28 17.90 -44.49
C GLN A 76 12.58 19.35 -44.16
N ILE A 77 12.39 19.71 -42.89
CA ILE A 77 12.76 21.02 -42.35
C ILE A 77 14.22 20.94 -41.95
N SER A 78 15.03 21.92 -42.35
CA SER A 78 16.42 21.96 -41.90
C SER A 78 16.50 22.20 -40.38
N PRO A 79 17.55 21.72 -39.69
CA PRO A 79 17.73 21.99 -38.26
C PRO A 79 17.67 23.49 -37.92
N GLU A 80 18.10 24.36 -38.84
CA GLU A 80 18.04 25.81 -38.73
C GLU A 80 16.62 26.37 -38.81
N GLU A 81 15.81 25.92 -39.78
CA GLU A 81 14.40 26.32 -39.88
C GLU A 81 13.61 25.79 -38.68
N GLU A 82 13.93 24.57 -38.22
CA GLU A 82 13.30 24.02 -37.02
C GLU A 82 13.66 24.84 -35.78
N PHE A 83 14.93 25.21 -35.64
CA PHE A 83 15.42 26.10 -34.58
C PHE A 83 14.64 27.42 -34.55
N TRP A 84 14.48 28.09 -35.70
CA TRP A 84 13.74 29.34 -35.77
C TRP A 84 12.26 29.19 -35.43
N GLY A 85 11.63 28.10 -35.86
CA GLY A 85 10.26 27.82 -35.45
C GLY A 85 10.12 27.67 -33.92
N HIS A 86 11.05 26.96 -33.27
CA HIS A 86 11.04 26.79 -31.81
C HIS A 86 11.25 28.12 -31.10
N CYS A 87 12.16 28.95 -31.63
CA CYS A 87 12.42 30.29 -31.11
C CYS A 87 11.15 31.15 -31.17
N SER A 88 10.46 31.17 -32.31
CA SER A 88 9.22 31.92 -32.50
C SER A 88 8.11 31.45 -31.55
N ASN A 89 7.91 30.14 -31.41
CA ASN A 89 6.89 29.59 -30.51
C ASN A 89 7.16 29.97 -29.04
N LEU A 90 8.41 29.87 -28.59
CA LEU A 90 8.79 30.23 -27.22
C LEU A 90 8.79 31.73 -26.97
N GLN A 91 9.15 32.53 -27.99
CA GLN A 91 9.05 33.99 -27.93
C GLN A 91 7.60 34.41 -27.76
N VAL A 92 6.70 33.93 -28.63
CA VAL A 92 5.25 34.24 -28.54
C VAL A 92 4.70 33.81 -27.19
N TRP A 93 5.05 32.62 -26.70
CA TRP A 93 4.66 32.16 -25.36
C TRP A 93 5.13 33.10 -24.25
N ALA A 94 6.38 33.56 -24.28
CA ALA A 94 6.94 34.48 -23.29
C ALA A 94 6.33 35.89 -23.35
N GLU A 95 6.05 36.39 -24.55
CA GLU A 95 5.41 37.68 -24.81
C GLU A 95 3.94 37.69 -24.34
N HIS A 96 3.23 36.57 -24.49
CA HIS A 96 1.85 36.40 -24.06
C HIS A 96 1.73 35.91 -22.61
N ASP A 97 2.53 36.49 -21.73
CA ASP A 97 2.49 36.24 -20.29
C ASP A 97 2.57 34.77 -19.86
N TYR A 98 3.34 33.97 -20.61
CA TYR A 98 3.50 32.53 -20.37
C TYR A 98 2.19 31.74 -20.50
N ASN A 99 1.23 32.22 -21.30
CA ASN A 99 -0.05 31.54 -21.54
C ASN A 99 0.16 30.10 -22.00
N THR A 100 -0.18 29.15 -21.13
CA THR A 100 0.05 27.71 -21.31
C THR A 100 -0.86 27.05 -22.34
N GLN A 101 -1.73 27.81 -23.01
CA GLN A 101 -2.51 27.36 -24.16
C GLN A 101 -1.72 27.40 -25.48
N ILE A 102 -0.65 28.21 -25.54
CA ILE A 102 0.16 28.46 -26.74
C ILE A 102 1.17 27.34 -27.00
N LEU A 103 1.64 26.67 -25.94
CA LEU A 103 2.51 25.51 -26.03
C LEU A 103 1.79 24.30 -25.46
N HIS A 104 2.18 23.09 -25.91
CA HIS A 104 1.68 21.87 -25.31
C HIS A 104 1.98 21.84 -23.80
N SER A 105 1.01 21.40 -22.99
CA SER A 105 1.04 21.44 -21.52
C SER A 105 2.32 20.86 -20.93
N SER A 106 2.83 19.77 -21.50
CA SER A 106 4.08 19.13 -21.05
C SER A 106 5.31 20.03 -21.12
N LEU A 107 5.40 20.90 -22.13
CA LEU A 107 6.50 21.85 -22.30
C LEU A 107 6.20 23.14 -21.53
N ALA A 108 4.99 23.68 -21.66
CA ALA A 108 4.59 24.94 -21.04
C ALA A 108 4.80 24.92 -19.52
N PHE A 109 4.21 23.92 -18.84
CA PHE A 109 4.28 23.84 -17.38
C PHE A 109 5.67 23.46 -16.87
N SER A 110 6.44 22.66 -17.63
CA SER A 110 7.78 22.28 -17.21
C SER A 110 8.75 23.47 -17.26
N ILE A 111 8.69 24.28 -18.33
CA ILE A 111 9.46 25.52 -18.43
C ILE A 111 8.99 26.52 -17.36
N LEU A 112 7.68 26.72 -17.22
CA LEU A 112 7.12 27.68 -16.27
C LEU A 112 7.51 27.36 -14.83
N LYS A 113 7.47 26.08 -14.44
CA LYS A 113 7.94 25.63 -13.13
C LYS A 113 9.43 25.94 -12.92
N LYS A 114 10.28 25.66 -13.91
CA LYS A 114 11.71 25.94 -13.82
C LYS A 114 12.00 27.45 -13.70
N LEU A 115 11.21 28.29 -14.36
CA LEU A 115 11.32 29.75 -14.22
C LEU A 115 10.94 30.22 -12.80
N VAL A 116 9.87 29.65 -12.23
CA VAL A 116 9.49 29.90 -10.82
C VAL A 116 10.63 29.54 -9.87
N ASP A 117 11.22 28.36 -10.04
CA ASP A 117 12.35 27.88 -9.24
C ASP A 117 13.58 28.80 -9.35
N ARG A 118 13.78 29.41 -10.53
CA ARG A 118 14.85 30.39 -10.80
C ARG A 118 14.55 31.79 -10.31
N GLY A 119 13.35 32.03 -9.82
CA GLY A 119 12.99 33.31 -9.23
C GLY A 119 12.41 34.33 -10.20
N ASP A 120 12.05 33.95 -11.43
CA ASP A 120 11.40 34.85 -12.40
C ASP A 120 10.10 35.43 -11.78
N PRO A 121 10.02 36.76 -11.57
CA PRO A 121 8.86 37.39 -10.94
C PRO A 121 7.57 37.22 -11.76
N LYS A 122 7.69 37.23 -13.09
CA LYS A 122 6.55 37.08 -13.99
C LYS A 122 6.02 35.66 -13.94
N ALA A 123 6.91 34.67 -13.99
CA ALA A 123 6.53 33.26 -13.86
C ALA A 123 5.88 32.96 -12.50
N LYS A 124 6.45 33.46 -11.40
CA LYS A 124 5.88 33.33 -10.05
C LYS A 124 4.46 33.87 -9.94
N ARG A 125 4.20 34.99 -10.61
CA ARG A 125 2.87 35.62 -10.61
C ARG A 125 1.83 34.76 -11.32
N VAL A 126 2.16 34.20 -12.48
CA VAL A 126 1.16 33.53 -13.35
C VAL A 126 1.08 32.02 -13.18
N PHE A 127 2.04 31.38 -12.50
CA PHE A 127 2.12 29.91 -12.45
C PHE A 127 0.87 29.25 -11.87
N LYS A 128 0.38 29.71 -10.73
CA LYS A 128 -0.84 29.17 -10.11
C LYS A 128 -2.08 29.48 -10.93
N ASP A 129 -2.16 30.68 -11.49
CA ASP A 129 -3.27 31.11 -12.34
C ASP A 129 -3.37 30.23 -13.59
N GLU A 130 -2.25 29.89 -14.21
CA GLU A 130 -2.22 29.01 -15.38
C GLU A 130 -2.56 27.55 -14.99
N ILE A 131 -2.14 27.06 -13.82
CA ILE A 131 -2.60 25.76 -13.29
C ILE A 131 -4.13 25.78 -13.15
N ALA A 132 -4.67 26.79 -12.46
CA ALA A 132 -6.10 26.94 -12.23
C ALA A 132 -6.88 27.06 -13.54
N LYS A 133 -6.41 27.89 -14.47
CA LYS A 133 -7.02 28.13 -15.78
C LYS A 133 -7.04 26.86 -16.63
N ARG A 134 -5.92 26.13 -16.74
CA ARG A 134 -5.84 24.90 -17.53
C ARG A 134 -6.59 23.74 -16.89
N PHE A 135 -6.64 23.68 -15.56
CA PHE A 135 -7.48 22.71 -14.88
C PHE A 135 -8.96 22.99 -15.16
N ASN A 136 -9.38 24.26 -15.02
CA ASN A 136 -10.75 24.73 -15.22
C ASN A 136 -11.27 24.63 -16.65
N SER A 137 -10.42 24.42 -17.66
CA SER A 137 -10.91 24.15 -19.02
C SER A 137 -11.66 22.81 -19.10
N GLY A 138 -11.48 21.93 -18.10
CA GLY A 138 -12.14 20.63 -18.06
C GLY A 138 -11.58 19.62 -19.07
N TYR A 139 -10.55 19.96 -19.83
CA TYR A 139 -9.96 19.06 -20.81
C TYR A 139 -9.18 17.93 -20.12
N THR A 140 -9.73 16.70 -20.19
CA THR A 140 -9.28 15.55 -19.37
C THR A 140 -7.78 15.25 -19.48
N PRO A 141 -7.15 15.23 -20.67
CA PRO A 141 -5.72 14.94 -20.79
C PRO A 141 -4.84 15.93 -20.02
N VAL A 142 -5.20 17.22 -20.05
CA VAL A 142 -4.47 18.27 -19.32
C VAL A 142 -4.71 18.19 -17.82
N MET A 143 -5.96 17.97 -17.38
CA MET A 143 -6.25 17.73 -15.96
C MET A 143 -5.43 16.55 -15.41
N LEU A 144 -5.40 15.43 -16.14
CA LEU A 144 -4.60 14.25 -15.79
C LEU A 144 -3.10 14.56 -15.74
N TYR A 145 -2.58 15.35 -16.69
CA TYR A 145 -1.19 15.78 -16.70
C TYR A 145 -0.87 16.61 -15.44
N LEU A 146 -1.73 17.59 -15.10
CA LEU A 146 -1.55 18.45 -13.94
C LEU A 146 -1.57 17.66 -12.62
N ILE A 147 -2.51 16.71 -12.49
CA ILE A 147 -2.62 15.82 -11.33
C ILE A 147 -1.39 14.91 -11.21
N LYS A 148 -1.03 14.19 -12.27
CA LYS A 148 0.05 13.18 -12.25
C LYS A 148 1.42 13.78 -11.97
N ASN A 149 1.67 15.02 -12.40
CA ASN A 149 2.95 15.69 -12.20
C ASN A 149 2.99 16.57 -10.94
N GLY A 150 1.96 16.50 -10.08
CA GLY A 150 1.92 17.22 -8.80
C GLY A 150 1.82 18.73 -8.95
N TYR A 151 1.27 19.25 -10.05
CA TYR A 151 1.13 20.70 -10.23
C TYR A 151 0.08 21.29 -9.27
N LEU A 152 -0.98 20.53 -8.97
CA LEU A 152 -2.00 20.95 -8.00
C LEU A 152 -1.45 21.06 -6.57
N ASP A 153 -0.32 20.42 -6.27
CA ASP A 153 0.29 20.51 -4.93
C ASP A 153 0.87 21.91 -4.64
N HIS A 154 1.07 22.73 -5.68
CA HIS A 154 1.48 24.13 -5.54
C HIS A 154 0.36 25.08 -5.14
N LEU A 155 -0.90 24.62 -5.15
CA LEU A 155 -2.05 25.40 -4.70
C LEU A 155 -2.20 25.31 -3.17
N THR A 156 -2.69 26.39 -2.58
CA THR A 156 -3.20 26.36 -1.19
C THR A 156 -4.49 25.55 -1.14
N ASP A 157 -4.86 25.10 0.05
CA ASP A 157 -6.07 24.31 0.21
C ASP A 157 -7.33 25.12 -0.20
N GLN A 158 -7.37 26.43 0.10
CA GLN A 158 -8.43 27.35 -0.34
C GLN A 158 -8.46 27.53 -1.87
N GLU A 159 -7.30 27.69 -2.51
CA GLU A 159 -7.22 27.80 -3.98
C GLU A 159 -7.71 26.52 -4.65
N PHE A 160 -7.39 25.35 -4.06
CA PHE A 160 -7.84 24.06 -4.56
C PHE A 160 -9.35 23.86 -4.37
N GLU A 161 -9.91 24.22 -3.20
CA GLU A 161 -11.36 24.14 -2.94
C GLU A 161 -12.17 24.87 -4.02
N VAL A 162 -11.80 26.11 -4.36
CA VAL A 162 -12.46 26.91 -5.41
C VAL A 162 -12.39 26.23 -6.80
N LEU A 163 -11.34 25.45 -7.06
CA LEU A 163 -11.26 24.66 -8.30
C LEU A 163 -12.23 23.48 -8.29
N ILE A 164 -12.40 22.84 -7.13
CA ILE A 164 -13.24 21.64 -6.99
C ILE A 164 -14.73 21.98 -7.04
N ASP A 165 -15.16 23.14 -6.54
CA ASP A 165 -16.56 23.60 -6.59
C ASP A 165 -17.18 23.44 -8.01
N LYS A 166 -16.41 23.70 -9.07
CA LYS A 166 -16.88 23.59 -10.46
C LYS A 166 -17.17 22.17 -10.93
N TYR A 167 -16.63 21.18 -10.24
CA TYR A 167 -16.71 19.77 -10.62
C TYR A 167 -17.55 18.94 -9.65
N GLU A 168 -18.13 19.56 -8.61
CA GLU A 168 -18.96 18.86 -7.61
C GLU A 168 -20.06 18.01 -8.29
N GLU A 169 -20.68 18.55 -9.34
CA GLU A 169 -21.75 17.89 -10.10
C GLU A 169 -21.27 17.03 -11.28
N VAL A 170 -19.95 16.86 -11.46
CA VAL A 170 -19.34 16.11 -12.58
C VAL A 170 -18.52 14.92 -12.04
N PRO A 171 -19.18 13.78 -11.72
CA PRO A 171 -18.55 12.65 -11.03
C PRO A 171 -17.31 12.08 -11.72
N GLU A 172 -17.26 12.11 -13.05
CA GLU A 172 -16.14 11.61 -13.84
C GLU A 172 -14.86 12.41 -13.56
N LYS A 173 -14.97 13.73 -13.34
CA LYS A 173 -13.84 14.62 -13.06
C LYS A 173 -13.35 14.46 -11.64
N ILE A 174 -14.27 14.33 -10.69
CA ILE A 174 -13.97 14.08 -9.28
C ILE A 174 -13.27 12.72 -9.11
N THR A 175 -13.67 11.72 -9.87
CA THR A 175 -12.98 10.41 -9.91
C THR A 175 -11.49 10.56 -10.21
N LEU A 176 -11.10 11.43 -11.15
CA LEU A 176 -9.68 11.65 -11.49
C LEU A 176 -8.87 12.15 -10.29
N ILE A 177 -9.49 13.02 -9.48
CA ILE A 177 -8.87 13.63 -8.31
C ILE A 177 -8.83 12.63 -7.15
N LEU A 178 -9.91 11.87 -6.92
CA LEU A 178 -9.94 10.84 -5.87
C LEU A 178 -8.98 9.67 -6.13
N ARG A 179 -8.66 9.40 -7.41
CA ARG A 179 -7.62 8.43 -7.83
C ARG A 179 -6.19 8.96 -7.72
N SER A 180 -6.02 10.23 -7.35
CA SER A 180 -4.71 10.88 -7.34
C SER A 180 -3.94 10.60 -6.04
N ASN A 181 -3.15 11.56 -5.58
CA ASN A 181 -2.44 11.43 -4.32
C ASN A 181 -3.40 11.60 -3.13
N ARG A 182 -2.93 11.14 -1.97
CA ARG A 182 -3.70 11.16 -0.73
C ARG A 182 -4.14 12.57 -0.31
N ARG A 183 -3.30 13.59 -0.47
CA ARG A 183 -3.62 14.98 -0.05
C ARG A 183 -4.83 15.48 -0.83
N LEU A 184 -4.79 15.39 -2.16
CA LEU A 184 -5.87 15.85 -3.02
C LEU A 184 -7.16 15.06 -2.78
N CYS A 185 -7.05 13.74 -2.61
CA CYS A 185 -8.20 12.92 -2.24
C CYS A 185 -8.86 13.44 -0.95
N LEU A 186 -8.08 13.66 0.12
CA LEU A 186 -8.62 14.13 1.40
C LEU A 186 -9.20 15.54 1.32
N LEU A 187 -8.55 16.47 0.61
CA LEU A 187 -9.07 17.83 0.40
C LEU A 187 -10.37 17.83 -0.39
N THR A 188 -10.44 17.08 -1.49
CA THR A 188 -11.66 16.95 -2.30
C THR A 188 -12.79 16.37 -1.46
N LEU A 189 -12.48 15.34 -0.69
CA LEU A 189 -13.42 14.76 0.24
C LEU A 189 -13.90 15.84 1.24
N GLU A 190 -12.99 16.48 1.99
CA GLU A 190 -13.33 17.51 2.99
C GLU A 190 -14.16 18.66 2.44
N HIS A 191 -13.90 19.08 1.21
CA HIS A 191 -14.66 20.12 0.54
C HIS A 191 -16.10 19.70 0.21
N LEU A 192 -16.27 18.48 -0.32
CA LEU A 192 -17.58 17.92 -0.69
C LEU A 192 -18.42 17.48 0.52
N SER A 193 -17.88 17.64 1.74
CA SER A 193 -18.43 17.18 3.02
C SER A 193 -19.72 17.86 3.49
N LYS A 194 -20.33 18.73 2.69
CA LYS A 194 -21.57 19.45 3.06
C LYS A 194 -22.82 18.53 3.08
N GLY A 195 -22.70 17.21 2.86
CA GLY A 195 -23.82 16.27 2.78
C GLY A 195 -23.48 14.79 3.06
N ASP A 196 -24.31 13.88 2.53
CA ASP A 196 -24.16 12.42 2.65
C ASP A 196 -23.00 11.90 1.79
N TRP A 197 -21.84 11.73 2.44
CA TRP A 197 -20.60 11.24 1.87
C TRP A 197 -20.72 9.91 1.15
N VAL A 198 -21.43 8.95 1.74
CA VAL A 198 -21.51 7.59 1.22
C VAL A 198 -22.33 7.59 -0.06
N SER A 199 -23.44 8.32 -0.07
CA SER A 199 -24.24 8.54 -1.27
C SER A 199 -23.44 9.20 -2.39
N TYR A 200 -22.66 10.24 -2.07
CA TYR A 200 -21.82 10.90 -3.05
C TYR A 200 -20.72 10.00 -3.61
N ILE A 201 -19.95 9.32 -2.74
CA ILE A 201 -18.89 8.39 -3.16
C ILE A 201 -19.47 7.26 -3.99
N LYS A 202 -20.67 6.78 -3.66
CA LYS A 202 -21.39 5.78 -4.47
C LYS A 202 -21.70 6.31 -5.87
N LYS A 203 -22.26 7.52 -5.99
CA LYS A 203 -22.50 8.19 -7.28
C LYS A 203 -21.21 8.35 -8.09
N VAL A 204 -20.10 8.72 -7.45
CA VAL A 204 -18.79 8.81 -8.11
C VAL A 204 -18.30 7.44 -8.56
N ALA A 205 -18.43 6.42 -7.72
CA ALA A 205 -18.05 5.05 -8.06
C ALA A 205 -18.87 4.48 -9.22
N GLU A 206 -20.11 4.94 -9.43
CA GLU A 206 -20.92 4.56 -10.60
C GLU A 206 -20.33 5.01 -11.93
N SER A 207 -19.58 6.13 -11.95
CA SER A 207 -18.82 6.59 -13.12
C SER A 207 -17.54 5.79 -13.40
N VAL A 208 -17.15 4.91 -12.48
CA VAL A 208 -16.00 4.01 -12.62
C VAL A 208 -16.43 2.69 -13.25
N ASP A 209 -15.63 2.23 -14.22
CA ASP A 209 -15.74 0.89 -14.81
C ASP A 209 -15.94 -0.17 -13.73
N LEU A 210 -16.91 -1.06 -13.93
CA LEU A 210 -17.32 -2.06 -12.93
C LEU A 210 -16.14 -2.88 -12.39
N GLU A 211 -15.19 -3.26 -13.27
CA GLU A 211 -14.02 -4.05 -12.91
C GLU A 211 -13.01 -3.28 -12.03
N GLN A 212 -12.99 -1.94 -12.10
CA GLN A 212 -12.07 -1.09 -11.33
C GLN A 212 -12.72 -0.55 -10.06
N ARG A 213 -14.05 -0.62 -9.95
CA ARG A 213 -14.83 0.07 -8.92
C ARG A 213 -14.48 -0.38 -7.50
N ALA A 214 -14.26 -1.67 -7.28
CA ALA A 214 -13.84 -2.18 -5.97
C ALA A 214 -12.46 -1.65 -5.55
N SER A 215 -11.52 -1.60 -6.49
CA SER A 215 -10.17 -1.06 -6.22
C SER A 215 -10.20 0.45 -5.96
N PHE A 216 -11.05 1.17 -6.69
CA PHE A 216 -11.27 2.60 -6.46
C PHE A 216 -11.81 2.86 -5.05
N LEU A 217 -12.89 2.20 -4.65
CA LEU A 217 -13.49 2.36 -3.32
C LEU A 217 -12.52 1.94 -2.21
N TYR A 218 -11.77 0.84 -2.39
CA TYR A 218 -10.71 0.45 -1.47
C TYR A 218 -9.67 1.56 -1.28
N ASN A 219 -9.19 2.20 -2.36
CA ASN A 219 -8.18 3.26 -2.27
C ASN A 219 -8.72 4.51 -1.56
N VAL A 220 -9.97 4.90 -1.85
CA VAL A 220 -10.63 6.01 -1.16
C VAL A 220 -10.77 5.71 0.33
N GLY A 221 -11.27 4.54 0.69
CA GLY A 221 -11.35 4.08 2.06
C GLY A 221 -9.98 4.04 2.75
N TRP A 222 -8.94 3.59 2.04
CA TRP A 222 -7.57 3.54 2.56
C TRP A 222 -7.02 4.93 2.88
N TYR A 223 -7.22 5.90 1.98
CA TYR A 223 -6.81 7.29 2.21
C TYR A 223 -7.58 7.93 3.37
N LEU A 224 -8.88 7.66 3.47
CA LEU A 224 -9.75 8.11 4.57
C LEU A 224 -9.31 7.54 5.92
N ALA A 225 -8.99 6.25 5.97
CA ALA A 225 -8.58 5.58 7.21
C ALA A 225 -7.30 6.20 7.79
N ASN A 226 -6.36 6.62 6.93
CA ASN A 226 -5.07 7.18 7.35
C ASN A 226 -4.36 6.32 8.42
N VAL A 227 -4.48 5.00 8.30
CA VAL A 227 -3.92 4.10 9.30
C VAL A 227 -2.49 3.74 8.93
N THR A 228 -1.60 3.86 9.91
CA THR A 228 -0.30 3.16 9.85
C THR A 228 -0.49 1.83 10.55
N LEU A 229 -0.31 0.75 9.79
CA LEU A 229 -0.21 -0.58 10.36
C LEU A 229 1.20 -0.74 10.94
N GLU A 230 1.26 -1.13 12.20
CA GLU A 230 2.52 -1.50 12.83
C GLU A 230 2.48 -2.95 13.28
N THR A 231 3.58 -3.64 13.07
CA THR A 231 3.85 -4.93 13.67
C THR A 231 4.24 -4.70 15.13
N ASP A 232 3.61 -5.40 16.06
CA ASP A 232 4.06 -5.40 17.46
C ASP A 232 5.51 -5.89 17.56
N LYS A 233 6.27 -5.36 18.53
CA LYS A 233 7.68 -5.66 18.81
C LYS A 233 7.96 -7.16 18.92
N PHE A 234 6.95 -7.97 19.21
CA PHE A 234 7.07 -9.40 19.39
C PHE A 234 6.30 -10.26 18.38
N LYS A 235 5.43 -9.71 17.51
CA LYS A 235 4.48 -10.56 16.78
C LYS A 235 4.04 -10.10 15.41
N THR A 236 4.04 -11.11 14.54
CA THR A 236 3.16 -11.55 13.44
C THR A 236 1.80 -10.90 13.16
N GLN A 237 1.37 -9.88 13.89
CA GLN A 237 0.09 -9.20 13.68
C GLN A 237 0.30 -7.70 13.54
N ASN A 238 -0.33 -7.14 12.52
CA ASN A 238 -0.42 -5.71 12.33
C ASN A 238 -1.54 -5.17 13.24
N TYR A 239 -1.29 -4.05 13.91
CA TYR A 239 -2.32 -3.27 14.58
C TYR A 239 -2.35 -1.83 14.06
N VAL A 240 -3.50 -1.19 14.20
CA VAL A 240 -3.66 0.23 13.85
C VAL A 240 -3.05 1.08 14.95
N LYS A 241 -1.82 1.60 14.75
CA LYS A 241 -1.05 2.26 15.82
C LYS A 241 -1.55 3.66 16.18
N LYS A 242 -2.14 4.38 15.22
CA LYS A 242 -2.72 5.71 15.40
C LYS A 242 -3.87 5.88 14.42
N ALA A 243 -5.07 6.07 14.94
CA ALA A 243 -6.16 6.73 14.22
C ALA A 243 -6.53 7.97 15.03
N LYS A 244 -5.83 9.07 14.77
CA LYS A 244 -6.07 10.33 15.50
C LYS A 244 -7.33 11.07 15.02
N ASP A 245 -7.92 10.67 13.89
CA ASP A 245 -9.04 11.39 13.28
C ASP A 245 -10.26 10.50 13.00
N SER A 246 -11.42 11.13 13.16
CA SER A 246 -12.81 10.65 13.14
C SER A 246 -13.30 9.93 11.88
N LYS A 247 -12.43 9.60 10.91
CA LYS A 247 -12.82 9.10 9.59
C LYS A 247 -12.77 7.56 9.44
N ILE A 248 -12.41 6.80 10.48
CA ILE A 248 -12.41 5.32 10.41
C ILE A 248 -13.79 4.79 10.04
N SER A 249 -14.87 5.29 10.66
CA SER A 249 -16.23 4.81 10.38
C SER A 249 -16.59 5.04 8.91
N LEU A 250 -16.31 6.24 8.39
CA LEU A 250 -16.53 6.54 6.97
C LEU A 250 -15.66 5.66 6.06
N ALA A 251 -14.40 5.42 6.42
CA ALA A 251 -13.52 4.54 5.66
C ALA A 251 -14.06 3.10 5.61
N ILE A 252 -14.59 2.59 6.74
CA ILE A 252 -15.27 1.29 6.81
C ILE A 252 -16.47 1.29 5.86
N GLU A 253 -17.37 2.26 5.95
CA GLU A 253 -18.57 2.35 5.11
C GLU A 253 -18.21 2.36 3.61
N VAL A 254 -17.20 3.13 3.21
CA VAL A 254 -16.71 3.17 1.82
C VAL A 254 -16.10 1.84 1.39
N MET A 255 -15.35 1.17 2.27
CA MET A 255 -14.76 -0.14 1.99
C MET A 255 -15.81 -1.26 1.92
N GLU A 256 -16.91 -1.16 2.68
CA GLU A 256 -18.03 -2.10 2.58
C GLU A 256 -18.70 -2.03 1.21
N LEU A 257 -18.83 -0.83 0.61
CA LEU A 257 -19.29 -0.71 -0.77
C LEU A 257 -18.41 -1.48 -1.76
N ALA A 258 -17.11 -1.62 -1.48
CA ALA A 258 -16.19 -2.38 -2.31
C ALA A 258 -16.36 -3.89 -2.17
N LEU A 259 -16.87 -4.36 -1.02
CA LEU A 259 -16.94 -5.78 -0.65
C LEU A 259 -17.99 -6.56 -1.46
N ASP A 260 -19.05 -5.85 -1.86
CA ASP A 260 -20.17 -6.39 -2.64
C ASP A 260 -19.95 -6.34 -4.16
N LEU A 261 -18.82 -5.79 -4.60
CA LEU A 261 -18.48 -5.67 -6.01
C LEU A 261 -17.70 -6.88 -6.52
N PRO A 262 -17.70 -7.16 -7.83
CA PRO A 262 -16.89 -8.22 -8.40
C PRO A 262 -15.39 -7.98 -8.19
N LYS A 263 -14.65 -9.05 -7.86
CA LYS A 263 -13.18 -9.05 -7.75
C LYS A 263 -12.62 -7.97 -6.79
N PRO A 264 -13.08 -7.91 -5.52
CA PRO A 264 -12.50 -7.00 -4.55
C PRO A 264 -11.01 -7.28 -4.36
N PRO A 265 -10.17 -6.25 -4.19
CA PRO A 265 -8.74 -6.47 -3.99
C PRO A 265 -8.51 -7.25 -2.71
N LEU A 266 -7.60 -8.23 -2.70
CA LEU A 266 -7.33 -9.08 -1.53
C LEU A 266 -7.01 -8.26 -0.26
N LYS A 267 -6.33 -7.12 -0.43
CA LYS A 267 -6.01 -6.18 0.65
C LYS A 267 -7.23 -5.55 1.32
N LEU A 268 -8.39 -5.49 0.65
CA LEU A 268 -9.64 -5.02 1.26
C LEU A 268 -9.99 -5.87 2.48
N PHE A 269 -9.95 -7.20 2.34
CA PHE A 269 -10.28 -8.13 3.42
C PHE A 269 -9.33 -8.01 4.60
N GLU A 270 -8.06 -7.70 4.35
CA GLU A 270 -7.07 -7.48 5.40
C GLU A 270 -7.30 -6.15 6.11
N ILE A 271 -7.38 -5.03 5.36
CA ILE A 271 -7.49 -3.72 5.98
C ILE A 271 -8.82 -3.54 6.69
N LEU A 272 -9.94 -3.90 6.04
CA LEU A 272 -11.28 -3.70 6.59
C LEU A 272 -11.45 -4.44 7.92
N THR A 273 -10.89 -5.65 8.05
CA THR A 273 -10.95 -6.45 9.27
C THR A 273 -10.09 -5.87 10.40
N TYR A 274 -8.94 -5.25 10.09
CA TYR A 274 -8.18 -4.48 11.07
C TYR A 274 -8.88 -3.21 11.51
N LEU A 275 -9.55 -2.50 10.60
CA LEU A 275 -10.37 -1.33 10.95
C LEU A 275 -11.52 -1.74 11.88
N TYR A 276 -12.19 -2.86 11.60
CA TYR A 276 -13.19 -3.43 12.50
C TYR A 276 -12.63 -3.84 13.86
N GLY A 277 -11.47 -4.49 13.89
CA GLY A 277 -10.78 -4.83 15.13
C GLY A 277 -10.43 -3.62 15.98
N SER A 278 -10.04 -2.50 15.36
CA SER A 278 -9.77 -1.23 16.05
C SER A 278 -11.01 -0.62 16.72
N GLN A 279 -12.21 -0.98 16.26
CA GLN A 279 -13.49 -0.61 16.87
C GLN A 279 -14.07 -1.73 17.75
N ASN A 280 -13.29 -2.78 18.04
CA ASN A 280 -13.74 -3.98 18.76
C ASN A 280 -14.96 -4.68 18.13
N ARG A 281 -15.09 -4.62 16.79
CA ARG A 281 -16.19 -5.22 16.01
C ARG A 281 -15.73 -6.50 15.28
N TRP A 282 -15.13 -7.42 16.02
CA TRP A 282 -14.54 -8.64 15.47
C TRP A 282 -15.56 -9.59 14.81
N ASP A 283 -16.83 -9.52 15.19
CA ASP A 283 -17.94 -10.23 14.54
C ASP A 283 -18.09 -9.83 13.07
N LYS A 284 -17.90 -8.53 12.76
CA LYS A 284 -17.90 -8.04 11.39
C LYS A 284 -16.66 -8.50 10.64
N SER A 285 -15.50 -8.55 11.29
CA SER A 285 -14.28 -9.08 10.68
C SER A 285 -14.43 -10.53 10.22
N ILE A 286 -15.11 -11.37 11.02
CA ILE A 286 -15.45 -12.75 10.64
C ILE A 286 -16.22 -12.76 9.31
N ASN A 287 -17.32 -11.99 9.21
CA ASN A 287 -18.15 -11.95 8.00
C ASN A 287 -17.34 -11.51 6.77
N VAL A 288 -16.47 -10.51 6.92
CA VAL A 288 -15.59 -10.03 5.84
C VAL A 288 -14.66 -11.16 5.37
N TYR A 289 -14.00 -11.87 6.28
CA TYR A 289 -13.14 -12.99 5.90
C TYR A 289 -13.92 -14.15 5.26
N GLU A 290 -15.09 -14.52 5.79
CA GLU A 290 -15.92 -15.57 5.19
C GLU A 290 -16.37 -15.19 3.77
N GLN A 291 -16.71 -13.92 3.54
CA GLN A 291 -17.02 -13.39 2.21
C GLN A 291 -15.80 -13.45 1.29
N GLY A 292 -14.61 -13.12 1.79
CA GLY A 292 -13.36 -13.28 1.04
C GLY A 292 -13.08 -14.72 0.66
N ILE A 293 -13.31 -15.66 1.57
CA ILE A 293 -13.13 -17.10 1.31
C ILE A 293 -14.11 -17.57 0.23
N LYS A 294 -15.35 -17.10 0.27
CA LYS A 294 -16.36 -17.41 -0.75
C LYS A 294 -16.01 -16.84 -2.13
N GLN A 295 -15.46 -15.62 -2.19
CA GLN A 295 -15.21 -14.93 -3.45
C GLN A 295 -13.86 -15.27 -4.09
N ILE A 296 -12.80 -15.42 -3.28
CA ILE A 296 -11.41 -15.56 -3.74
C ILE A 296 -10.87 -16.98 -3.49
N GLY A 297 -11.49 -17.73 -2.59
CA GLY A 297 -11.06 -19.07 -2.20
C GLY A 297 -10.35 -19.11 -0.85
N LYS A 298 -9.90 -20.30 -0.47
CA LYS A 298 -9.38 -20.62 0.87
C LYS A 298 -7.91 -20.22 1.03
N LEU A 299 -7.60 -18.94 0.81
CA LEU A 299 -6.25 -18.45 0.95
C LEU A 299 -5.78 -18.53 2.41
N PRO A 300 -4.51 -18.88 2.68
CA PRO A 300 -3.99 -19.06 4.04
C PRO A 300 -4.24 -17.84 4.94
N MET A 301 -4.07 -16.63 4.40
CA MET A 301 -4.31 -15.36 5.12
C MET A 301 -5.77 -15.17 5.54
N LEU A 302 -6.74 -15.55 4.70
CA LEU A 302 -8.17 -15.38 5.01
C LEU A 302 -8.62 -16.39 6.08
N ILE A 303 -8.18 -17.64 5.96
CA ILE A 303 -8.46 -18.70 6.96
C ILE A 303 -7.86 -18.34 8.31
N THR A 304 -6.62 -17.83 8.31
CA THR A 304 -5.95 -17.34 9.51
C THR A 304 -6.71 -16.19 10.14
N GLY A 305 -7.12 -15.21 9.32
CA GLY A 305 -7.85 -14.04 9.76
C GLY A 305 -9.17 -14.39 10.45
N VAL A 306 -9.95 -15.31 9.88
CA VAL A 306 -11.23 -15.71 10.48
C VAL A 306 -11.06 -16.48 11.79
N ILE A 307 -10.05 -17.36 11.90
CA ILE A 307 -9.73 -18.06 13.15
C ILE A 307 -9.36 -17.05 14.23
N MET A 308 -8.50 -16.07 13.91
CA MET A 308 -8.10 -15.03 14.85
C MET A 308 -9.28 -14.15 15.29
N ALA A 309 -10.12 -13.70 14.38
CA ALA A 309 -11.32 -12.92 14.72
C ALA A 309 -12.31 -13.74 15.58
N ALA A 310 -12.40 -15.06 15.34
CA ALA A 310 -13.21 -15.95 16.16
C ALA A 310 -12.68 -16.11 17.59
N PHE A 311 -11.35 -16.10 17.79
CA PHE A 311 -10.77 -16.04 19.14
C PHE A 311 -11.17 -14.78 19.91
N TYR A 312 -11.10 -13.61 19.27
CA TYR A 312 -11.49 -12.35 19.91
C TYR A 312 -12.99 -12.27 20.26
N THR A 313 -13.83 -13.09 19.63
CA THR A 313 -15.28 -13.16 19.89
C THR A 313 -15.71 -14.37 20.72
N GLY A 314 -14.78 -15.27 21.07
CA GLY A 314 -15.11 -16.52 21.77
C GLY A 314 -15.97 -17.49 20.95
N ARG A 315 -15.97 -17.39 19.61
CA ARG A 315 -16.81 -18.21 18.71
C ARG A 315 -16.16 -19.55 18.38
N GLN A 316 -16.22 -20.48 19.33
CA GLN A 316 -15.59 -21.80 19.20
C GLN A 316 -16.12 -22.60 18.00
N ASP A 317 -17.40 -22.47 17.66
CA ASP A 317 -18.02 -23.10 16.49
C ASP A 317 -17.34 -22.70 15.18
N ILE A 318 -16.92 -21.43 15.07
CA ILE A 318 -16.22 -20.90 13.89
C ILE A 318 -14.77 -21.38 13.87
N ILE A 319 -14.10 -21.39 15.02
CA ILE A 319 -12.74 -21.92 15.15
C ILE A 319 -12.70 -23.37 14.67
N ASP A 320 -13.62 -24.21 15.15
CA ASP A 320 -13.67 -25.64 14.82
C ASP A 320 -13.93 -25.87 13.33
N LYS A 321 -14.90 -25.14 12.76
CA LYS A 321 -15.19 -25.14 11.31
C LYS A 321 -13.94 -24.85 10.48
N TYR A 322 -13.16 -23.83 10.85
CA TYR A 322 -12.00 -23.42 10.05
C TYR A 322 -10.73 -24.23 10.34
N ILE A 323 -10.61 -24.87 11.50
CA ILE A 323 -9.63 -25.95 11.72
C ILE A 323 -9.91 -27.10 10.75
N ASP A 324 -11.16 -27.60 10.70
CA ASP A 324 -11.55 -28.71 9.83
C ASP A 324 -11.29 -28.42 8.34
N ILE A 325 -11.54 -27.17 7.92
CA ILE A 325 -11.19 -26.72 6.57
C ILE A 325 -9.67 -26.74 6.37
N SER A 326 -8.91 -26.17 7.31
CA SER A 326 -7.44 -26.13 7.21
C SER A 326 -6.82 -27.52 7.12
N LEU A 327 -7.33 -28.50 7.88
CA LEU A 327 -6.87 -29.88 7.86
C LEU A 327 -7.07 -30.57 6.50
N LYS A 328 -8.00 -30.10 5.68
CA LYS A 328 -8.29 -30.63 4.35
C LYS A 328 -7.52 -29.89 3.24
N GLU A 329 -6.95 -28.73 3.52
CA GLU A 329 -6.34 -27.83 2.54
C GLU A 329 -4.82 -27.72 2.77
N LYS A 330 -4.04 -28.54 2.05
CA LYS A 330 -2.57 -28.60 2.22
C LYS A 330 -1.88 -27.24 2.04
N GLU A 331 -2.36 -26.42 1.11
CA GLU A 331 -1.79 -25.09 0.85
C GLU A 331 -1.90 -24.15 2.06
N VAL A 332 -2.99 -24.27 2.85
CA VAL A 332 -3.16 -23.52 4.09
C VAL A 332 -2.11 -23.95 5.11
N LEU A 333 -1.89 -25.26 5.28
CA LEU A 333 -0.93 -25.79 6.26
C LEU A 333 0.54 -25.63 5.87
N ASN A 334 0.85 -25.44 4.59
CA ASN A 334 2.20 -25.13 4.14
C ASN A 334 2.62 -23.68 4.46
N HIS A 335 1.67 -22.80 4.78
CA HIS A 335 1.95 -21.42 5.11
C HIS A 335 2.22 -21.26 6.63
N PRO A 336 3.39 -20.73 7.05
CA PRO A 336 3.83 -20.76 8.45
C PRO A 336 2.89 -20.02 9.41
N PHE A 337 2.33 -18.88 9.00
CA PHE A 337 1.35 -18.15 9.82
C PHE A 337 0.05 -18.93 10.00
N SER A 338 -0.38 -19.64 8.97
CA SER A 338 -1.63 -20.40 9.00
C SER A 338 -1.47 -21.65 9.85
N LEU A 339 -0.39 -22.39 9.65
CA LEU A 339 -0.04 -23.50 10.52
C LEU A 339 0.10 -23.05 11.98
N SER A 340 0.79 -21.94 12.24
CA SER A 340 0.94 -21.37 13.58
C SER A 340 -0.42 -21.16 14.25
N ASN A 341 -1.39 -20.55 13.57
CA ASN A 341 -2.71 -20.30 14.15
C ASN A 341 -3.59 -21.55 14.27
N VAL A 342 -3.45 -22.52 13.36
CA VAL A 342 -4.10 -23.84 13.48
C VAL A 342 -3.55 -24.60 14.70
N LEU A 343 -2.23 -24.64 14.88
CA LEU A 343 -1.60 -25.26 16.05
C LEU A 343 -2.04 -24.59 17.35
N TYR A 344 -2.03 -23.25 17.38
CA TYR A 344 -2.56 -22.50 18.53
C TYR A 344 -3.98 -22.93 18.86
N ALA A 345 -4.85 -23.02 17.85
CA ALA A 345 -6.24 -23.35 18.07
C ALA A 345 -6.46 -24.80 18.54
N LEU A 346 -5.68 -25.75 18.03
CA LEU A 346 -5.67 -27.12 18.50
C LEU A 346 -5.16 -27.22 19.95
N ASN A 347 -4.09 -26.49 20.29
CA ASN A 347 -3.51 -26.50 21.64
C ASN A 347 -4.51 -25.99 22.69
N ARG A 348 -5.29 -24.95 22.37
CA ARG A 348 -6.31 -24.40 23.28
C ARG A 348 -7.47 -25.36 23.57
N LYS A 349 -7.62 -26.46 22.84
CA LYS A 349 -8.61 -27.50 23.14
C LYS A 349 -8.23 -28.37 24.33
N GLU A 350 -6.93 -28.49 24.62
CA GLU A 350 -6.37 -29.29 25.73
C GLU A 350 -6.92 -30.73 25.79
N THR A 351 -7.28 -31.31 24.64
CA THR A 351 -7.67 -32.73 24.55
C THR A 351 -6.57 -33.55 23.92
N LYS A 352 -6.52 -34.83 24.28
CA LYS A 352 -5.57 -35.80 23.72
C LYS A 352 -5.66 -35.87 22.19
N GLU A 353 -6.88 -35.94 21.65
CA GLU A 353 -7.12 -36.02 20.20
C GLU A 353 -6.56 -34.81 19.45
N HIS A 354 -6.86 -33.58 19.89
CA HIS A 354 -6.35 -32.38 19.23
C HIS A 354 -4.82 -32.24 19.37
N SER A 355 -4.27 -32.68 20.50
CA SER A 355 -2.82 -32.73 20.71
C SER A 355 -2.13 -33.68 19.74
N GLU A 356 -2.71 -34.88 19.51
CA GLU A 356 -2.20 -35.84 18.53
C GLU A 356 -2.24 -35.27 17.10
N ILE A 357 -3.31 -34.55 16.74
CA ILE A 357 -3.42 -33.86 15.46
C ILE A 357 -2.33 -32.77 15.34
N ALA A 358 -2.17 -31.92 16.36
CA ALA A 358 -1.18 -30.84 16.37
C ALA A 358 0.26 -31.38 16.21
N LEU A 359 0.61 -32.41 16.99
CA LEU A 359 1.92 -33.08 16.89
C LEU A 359 2.16 -33.68 15.50
N LYS A 360 1.14 -34.28 14.88
CA LYS A 360 1.25 -34.83 13.53
C LYS A 360 1.50 -33.72 12.50
N LEU A 361 0.75 -32.62 12.56
CA LEU A 361 0.91 -31.49 11.64
C LEU A 361 2.29 -30.86 11.75
N LEU A 362 2.73 -30.54 12.97
CA LEU A 362 4.02 -29.87 13.16
C LEU A 362 5.19 -30.76 12.75
N LYS A 363 5.14 -32.07 12.99
CA LYS A 363 6.19 -33.01 12.57
C LYS A 363 6.29 -33.10 11.07
N ASN A 364 5.14 -33.20 10.39
CA ASN A 364 5.09 -33.21 8.93
C ASN A 364 5.68 -31.91 8.35
N TYR A 365 5.34 -30.76 8.94
CA TYR A 365 5.89 -29.47 8.54
C TYR A 365 7.40 -29.41 8.78
N TRP A 366 7.86 -29.73 9.99
CA TRP A 366 9.27 -29.73 10.37
C TRP A 366 10.12 -30.60 9.46
N ASN A 367 9.66 -31.82 9.15
CA ASN A 367 10.37 -32.75 8.28
C ASN A 367 10.37 -32.31 6.81
N SER A 368 9.49 -31.39 6.42
CA SER A 368 9.48 -30.81 5.07
C SER A 368 10.43 -29.63 4.90
N LEU A 369 10.99 -29.10 6.00
CA LEU A 369 11.90 -27.97 5.96
C LEU A 369 13.29 -28.38 5.47
N ASP A 370 13.80 -27.64 4.49
CA ASP A 370 15.20 -27.73 4.09
C ASP A 370 16.03 -26.69 4.84
N PHE A 371 16.78 -27.15 5.85
CA PHE A 371 17.65 -26.28 6.64
C PHE A 371 18.99 -25.97 5.98
N SER A 372 19.29 -26.56 4.80
CA SER A 372 20.57 -26.41 4.12
C SER A 372 20.72 -25.10 3.32
N GLU A 373 19.60 -24.46 2.93
CA GLU A 373 19.58 -23.25 2.12
C GLU A 373 19.27 -21.95 2.92
N ARG A 374 19.96 -21.70 4.04
CA ARG A 374 19.78 -20.44 4.80
C ARG A 374 20.38 -19.23 4.06
N LYS A 375 19.64 -18.64 3.12
CA LYS A 375 19.83 -17.25 2.71
C LYS A 375 18.79 -16.38 3.41
N LEU A 376 19.25 -15.49 4.30
CA LEU A 376 18.46 -14.39 4.86
C LEU A 376 17.91 -13.54 3.70
N ILE A 377 16.67 -13.78 3.31
CA ILE A 377 15.98 -12.93 2.35
C ILE A 377 15.34 -11.81 3.15
N GLN A 378 15.97 -10.64 3.16
CA GLN A 378 15.32 -9.45 3.68
C GLN A 378 14.09 -9.13 2.83
N PRO A 379 12.91 -8.88 3.44
CA PRO A 379 11.70 -8.58 2.69
C PRO A 379 11.82 -7.20 2.05
N LYS A 380 12.11 -7.14 0.75
CA LYS A 380 12.04 -5.91 -0.05
C LYS A 380 10.69 -5.84 -0.77
N GLY A 381 9.70 -5.23 -0.12
CA GLY A 381 8.50 -4.67 -0.75
C GLY A 381 7.35 -5.64 -1.02
N GLY A 382 6.14 -5.27 -0.57
CA GLY A 382 4.85 -5.82 -1.00
C GLY A 382 4.58 -7.31 -0.73
N PHE A 383 3.51 -7.63 0.00
CA PHE A 383 3.08 -9.00 0.35
C PHE A 383 3.02 -10.03 -0.79
N SER A 384 2.93 -9.63 -2.06
CA SER A 384 2.87 -10.55 -3.20
C SER A 384 4.21 -11.19 -3.60
N GLN A 385 5.35 -10.79 -3.01
CA GLN A 385 6.67 -11.36 -3.29
C GLN A 385 7.51 -11.66 -2.03
N ILE A 386 6.90 -11.68 -0.85
CA ILE A 386 7.61 -12.03 0.38
C ILE A 386 7.94 -13.53 0.34
N GLN A 387 9.22 -13.87 0.15
CA GLN A 387 9.72 -15.19 0.52
C GLN A 387 9.57 -15.28 2.04
N PHE A 388 8.61 -16.08 2.49
CA PHE A 388 8.39 -16.28 3.92
C PHE A 388 9.57 -17.07 4.49
N GLU A 389 10.07 -16.63 5.63
CA GLU A 389 10.94 -17.48 6.42
C GLU A 389 10.16 -18.77 6.79
N PRO A 390 10.75 -19.95 6.59
CA PRO A 390 10.08 -21.22 6.85
C PRO A 390 9.68 -21.38 8.32
N LEU A 391 10.31 -20.65 9.23
CA LEU A 391 9.99 -20.64 10.66
C LEU A 391 9.89 -19.21 11.15
N ILE A 392 8.66 -18.78 11.42
CA ILE A 392 8.39 -17.50 12.09
C ILE A 392 8.33 -17.72 13.62
N PRO A 393 8.66 -16.71 14.46
CA PRO A 393 8.66 -16.84 15.91
C PRO A 393 7.35 -17.39 16.50
N SER A 394 6.18 -16.96 15.99
CA SER A 394 4.88 -17.47 16.48
C SER A 394 4.66 -18.95 16.17
N LEU A 395 5.24 -19.47 15.08
CA LEU A 395 5.14 -20.88 14.75
C LEU A 395 5.95 -21.71 15.75
N LEU A 396 7.19 -21.31 16.05
CA LEU A 396 8.04 -22.01 17.02
C LEU A 396 7.43 -22.05 18.43
N ILE A 397 6.80 -20.95 18.85
CA ILE A 397 6.05 -20.91 20.12
C ILE A 397 4.93 -21.94 20.10
N ASN A 398 4.11 -21.98 19.06
CA ASN A 398 2.97 -22.90 19.02
C ASN A 398 3.40 -24.36 18.81
N MET A 399 4.52 -24.60 18.13
CA MET A 399 5.11 -25.95 18.01
C MET A 399 5.60 -26.48 19.35
N THR A 400 6.31 -25.66 20.14
CA THR A 400 6.77 -26.05 21.48
C THR A 400 5.60 -26.16 22.47
N ASP A 401 4.59 -25.29 22.36
CA ASP A 401 3.34 -25.37 23.11
C ASP A 401 2.57 -26.66 22.80
N SER A 402 2.57 -27.13 21.54
CA SER A 402 1.93 -28.40 21.19
C SER A 402 2.58 -29.60 21.90
N TYR A 403 3.90 -29.58 22.09
CA TYR A 403 4.58 -30.62 22.87
C TYR A 403 4.27 -30.51 24.37
N MET A 404 4.24 -29.29 24.91
CA MET A 404 3.89 -29.03 26.30
C MET A 404 2.47 -29.50 26.63
N VAL A 405 1.48 -29.11 25.81
CA VAL A 405 0.06 -29.50 25.97
C VAL A 405 -0.13 -31.01 25.83
N ALA A 406 0.58 -31.64 24.87
CA ALA A 406 0.54 -33.09 24.72
C ALA A 406 1.25 -33.86 25.85
N ASP A 407 2.09 -33.17 26.63
CA ASP A 407 2.97 -33.72 27.66
C ASP A 407 3.91 -34.83 27.15
N VAL A 408 4.46 -34.67 25.94
CA VAL A 408 5.31 -35.68 25.26
C VAL A 408 6.65 -35.07 24.86
N MET A 409 7.74 -35.84 24.95
CA MET A 409 9.05 -35.49 24.38
C MET A 409 9.50 -36.57 23.39
N ASP A 410 10.02 -36.14 22.24
CA ASP A 410 10.64 -37.00 21.24
C ASP A 410 11.78 -36.27 20.51
N GLU A 411 12.47 -36.96 19.60
CA GLU A 411 13.61 -36.39 18.86
C GLU A 411 13.24 -35.10 18.08
N THR A 412 12.00 -34.96 17.61
CA THR A 412 11.58 -33.75 16.90
C THR A 412 11.39 -32.58 17.87
N CYS A 413 10.89 -32.84 19.09
CA CYS A 413 10.85 -31.86 20.18
C CYS A 413 12.24 -31.30 20.48
N GLU A 414 13.25 -32.17 20.64
CA GLU A 414 14.64 -31.76 20.91
C GLU A 414 15.17 -30.82 19.82
N LYS A 415 14.95 -31.16 18.55
CA LYS A 415 15.41 -30.37 17.40
C LYS A 415 14.74 -28.99 17.35
N ILE A 416 13.44 -28.92 17.63
CA ILE A 416 12.69 -27.65 17.67
C ILE A 416 13.16 -26.79 18.83
N VAL A 417 13.34 -27.38 20.03
CA VAL A 417 13.85 -26.66 21.19
C VAL A 417 15.25 -26.14 20.94
N GLN A 418 16.15 -26.96 20.39
CA GLN A 418 17.50 -26.53 20.04
C GLN A 418 17.49 -25.36 19.06
N TYR A 419 16.63 -25.42 18.03
CA TYR A 419 16.45 -24.30 17.11
C TYR A 419 15.93 -23.04 17.82
N ALA A 420 14.94 -23.17 18.72
CA ALA A 420 14.41 -22.04 19.47
C ALA A 420 15.48 -21.40 20.38
N LEU A 421 16.34 -22.20 21.01
CA LEU A 421 17.45 -21.73 21.84
C LEU A 421 18.45 -20.88 21.04
N GLU A 422 18.69 -21.22 19.77
CA GLU A 422 19.57 -20.47 18.87
C GLU A 422 19.00 -19.10 18.45
N HIS A 423 17.69 -18.85 18.66
CA HIS A 423 16.99 -17.65 18.17
C HIS A 423 16.23 -16.91 19.28
N LEU A 424 16.60 -17.08 20.56
CA LEU A 424 15.84 -16.55 21.72
C LEU A 424 15.69 -15.03 21.75
N GLU A 425 16.62 -14.28 21.15
CA GLU A 425 16.59 -12.81 21.20
C GLU A 425 15.31 -12.25 20.58
N GLU A 426 14.79 -12.89 19.54
CA GLU A 426 13.64 -12.46 18.74
C GLU A 426 12.31 -13.04 19.22
N MET A 427 12.33 -13.89 20.26
CA MET A 427 11.15 -14.65 20.67
C MET A 427 10.29 -13.93 21.70
N HIS A 428 8.97 -14.12 21.57
CA HIS A 428 7.99 -13.66 22.54
C HIS A 428 8.15 -14.40 23.89
N PRO A 429 7.87 -13.75 25.04
CA PRO A 429 8.06 -14.32 26.38
C PRO A 429 7.50 -15.74 26.62
N ILE A 430 6.42 -16.11 25.92
CA ILE A 430 5.78 -17.46 26.03
C ILE A 430 6.76 -18.59 25.69
N ILE A 431 7.73 -18.38 24.79
CA ILE A 431 8.70 -19.44 24.47
C ILE A 431 9.45 -19.91 25.73
N PHE A 432 9.71 -19.01 26.66
CA PHE A 432 10.48 -19.30 27.86
C PHE A 432 9.68 -20.16 28.85
N GLU A 433 8.34 -20.07 28.87
CA GLU A 433 7.49 -21.02 29.58
C GLU A 433 7.64 -22.43 28.97
N ASN A 434 7.55 -22.54 27.64
CA ASN A 434 7.65 -23.83 26.95
C ASN A 434 9.03 -24.47 27.16
N LEU A 435 10.10 -23.66 27.14
CA LEU A 435 11.46 -24.12 27.46
C LEU A 435 11.58 -24.56 28.92
N ALA A 436 10.96 -23.84 29.86
CA ALA A 436 10.97 -24.25 31.26
C ALA A 436 10.28 -25.61 31.46
N TRP A 437 9.15 -25.87 30.79
CA TRP A 437 8.51 -27.18 30.80
C TRP A 437 9.42 -28.27 30.22
N TYR A 438 10.08 -27.99 29.10
CA TYR A 438 11.02 -28.92 28.47
C TYR A 438 12.15 -29.33 29.44
N TYR A 439 12.81 -28.37 30.11
CA TYR A 439 13.87 -28.69 31.06
C TYR A 439 13.33 -29.38 32.33
N LEU A 440 12.12 -29.04 32.77
CA LEU A 440 11.46 -29.77 33.86
C LEU A 440 11.31 -31.25 33.51
N LYS A 441 10.86 -31.58 32.30
CA LYS A 441 10.72 -32.96 31.83
C LYS A 441 12.04 -33.71 31.66
N LYS A 442 13.15 -32.98 31.49
CA LYS A 442 14.52 -33.54 31.52
C LYS A 442 15.05 -33.73 32.95
N GLY A 443 14.32 -33.32 33.98
CA GLY A 443 14.79 -33.31 35.36
C GLY A 443 15.81 -32.21 35.67
N ASP A 444 15.98 -31.25 34.76
CA ASP A 444 16.90 -30.12 34.90
C ASP A 444 16.20 -28.92 35.53
N TYR A 445 16.07 -28.97 36.85
CA TYR A 445 15.36 -27.95 37.62
C TYR A 445 16.04 -26.57 37.56
N ILE A 446 17.36 -26.52 37.37
CA ILE A 446 18.11 -25.26 37.34
C ILE A 446 17.74 -24.49 36.07
N ASN A 447 17.78 -25.14 34.90
CA ASN A 447 17.40 -24.50 33.65
C ASN A 447 15.89 -24.22 33.59
N CYS A 448 15.05 -25.08 34.17
CA CYS A 448 13.62 -24.80 34.33
C CYS A 448 13.37 -23.46 35.05
N LEU A 449 13.97 -23.27 36.24
CA LEU A 449 13.82 -22.03 37.01
C LEU A 449 14.47 -20.83 36.31
N HIS A 450 15.58 -21.04 35.59
CA HIS A 450 16.21 -19.99 34.79
C HIS A 450 15.25 -19.44 33.73
N TYR A 451 14.61 -20.32 32.95
CA TYR A 451 13.70 -19.89 31.89
C TYR A 451 12.39 -19.30 32.42
N LEU A 452 11.87 -19.77 33.56
CA LEU A 452 10.75 -19.08 34.23
C LEU A 452 11.13 -17.66 34.67
N LYS A 453 12.35 -17.44 35.18
CA LYS A 453 12.84 -16.08 35.51
C LYS A 453 12.93 -15.19 34.28
N GLU A 454 13.43 -15.71 33.15
CA GLU A 454 13.47 -14.96 31.90
C GLU A 454 12.07 -14.66 31.35
N ALA A 455 11.12 -15.59 31.47
CA ALA A 455 9.71 -15.36 31.13
C ALA A 455 9.13 -14.18 31.94
N LYS A 456 9.32 -14.16 33.28
CA LYS A 456 8.89 -13.05 34.16
C LYS A 456 9.55 -11.73 33.73
N LYS A 457 10.87 -11.74 33.61
CA LYS A 457 11.69 -10.56 33.28
C LYS A 457 11.30 -9.93 31.94
N ARG A 458 10.92 -10.74 30.95
CA ARG A 458 10.47 -10.28 29.63
C ARG A 458 8.98 -9.94 29.56
N GLY A 459 8.25 -10.02 30.67
CA GLY A 459 6.85 -9.60 30.75
C GLY A 459 5.88 -10.62 30.15
N HIS A 460 6.03 -11.90 30.50
CA HIS A 460 5.08 -12.93 30.10
C HIS A 460 3.63 -12.56 30.48
N PRO A 461 2.68 -12.52 29.53
CA PRO A 461 1.35 -11.92 29.74
C PRO A 461 0.47 -12.71 30.72
N LEU A 462 0.75 -14.01 30.90
CA LEU A 462 0.01 -14.90 31.80
C LEU A 462 0.96 -15.53 32.84
N PHE A 463 2.00 -14.80 33.26
CA PHE A 463 3.03 -15.37 34.14
C PHE A 463 2.43 -15.96 35.43
N ASP A 464 1.51 -15.25 36.08
CA ASP A 464 0.92 -15.71 37.35
C ASP A 464 0.11 -17.02 37.21
N ALA A 465 -0.44 -17.30 36.01
CA ALA A 465 -1.17 -18.54 35.75
C ALA A 465 -0.26 -19.78 35.77
N ILE A 466 1.06 -19.60 35.52
CA ILE A 466 2.06 -20.68 35.57
C ILE A 466 2.09 -21.33 36.95
N LYS A 467 1.89 -20.56 38.02
CA LYS A 467 1.89 -21.05 39.41
C LYS A 467 0.92 -22.22 39.63
N THR A 468 -0.24 -22.16 38.97
CA THR A 468 -1.32 -23.15 39.07
C THR A 468 -1.40 -24.09 37.88
N SER A 469 -0.49 -23.94 36.90
CA SER A 469 -0.50 -24.73 35.68
C SER A 469 -0.24 -26.22 35.98
N PRO A 470 -1.00 -27.16 35.40
CA PRO A 470 -0.76 -28.58 35.58
C PRO A 470 0.64 -29.01 35.10
N HIS A 471 1.22 -28.28 34.14
CA HIS A 471 2.53 -28.57 33.56
C HIS A 471 3.70 -28.35 34.53
N PHE A 472 3.49 -27.55 35.59
CA PHE A 472 4.50 -27.21 36.60
C PHE A 472 4.14 -27.70 38.01
N ARG A 473 3.15 -28.60 38.13
CA ARG A 473 2.67 -29.10 39.43
C ARG A 473 3.79 -29.71 40.29
N GLU A 474 4.78 -30.34 39.67
CA GLU A 474 5.97 -30.93 40.33
C GLU A 474 6.84 -29.88 41.06
N LEU A 475 6.69 -28.59 40.74
CA LEU A 475 7.40 -27.50 41.38
C LEU A 475 6.62 -26.87 42.55
N GLY A 476 5.34 -27.20 42.74
CA GLY A 476 4.39 -26.43 43.57
C GLY A 476 4.80 -26.20 45.03
N GLU A 477 5.63 -27.08 45.61
CA GLU A 477 6.12 -26.95 46.99
C GLU A 477 7.56 -26.42 47.08
N LYS A 478 8.25 -26.22 45.95
CA LYS A 478 9.64 -25.75 45.95
C LYS A 478 9.69 -24.25 46.21
N ASN A 479 10.30 -23.87 47.33
CA ASN A 479 10.46 -22.46 47.74
C ASN A 479 11.01 -21.55 46.64
N GLU A 480 11.94 -22.02 45.80
CA GLU A 480 12.51 -21.21 44.71
C GLU A 480 11.51 -20.91 43.59
N PHE A 481 10.59 -21.84 43.31
CA PHE A 481 9.51 -21.64 42.34
C PHE A 481 8.48 -20.65 42.88
N LEU A 482 8.08 -20.80 44.15
CA LEU A 482 7.12 -19.90 44.80
C LEU A 482 7.62 -18.45 44.84
N LYS A 483 8.91 -18.22 45.09
CA LYS A 483 9.56 -16.90 45.06
C LYS A 483 9.49 -16.20 43.70
N LEU A 484 9.21 -16.91 42.61
CA LEU A 484 9.01 -16.26 41.30
C LEU A 484 7.69 -15.48 41.24
N PHE A 485 6.75 -15.74 42.14
CA PHE A 485 5.42 -15.12 42.17
C PHE A 485 5.24 -14.14 43.33
N GLU A 486 6.30 -13.93 44.11
CA GLU A 486 6.48 -12.80 45.02
C GLU A 486 7.08 -11.62 44.24
#